data_AF-A0A528C4J4-F1
#
_entry.id   AF-A0A528C4J4-F1
#
_cell.length_a   1.000
_cell.length_b   1.000
_cell.length_c   1.000
_cell.angle_alpha   90.00
_cell.angle_beta   90.00
_cell.angle_gamma   90.00
#
_symmetry.space_group_name_H-M   'P 1'
#
loop_
_entity.id
_entity.type
_entity.pdbx_description
1 polymer ?
#
loop_
_entity_poly.entity_id
_entity_poly.type
_entity_poly.pdbx_seq_one_letter_code
_entity_poly.pdbx_strand_id
1 'polypeptide(L)'
;IDAYKLAVPLPRILSATGEHHRITERDGWRIMTPRHAPQPTLEGHLTFALKYEGLDLAVLKRLFLETGPAAIEALVRKSPTGSYARRIWFLYEWLNGTRLDLPDATAGRYVPVVDPGLQWAAQEKTAPRYRVKDNLPGTPDFCPLVFRTEVLDQFTGLDLPRRAQDIIAGVSRDLLARTAAFLLLKDSRSSYAIEGELPPQDRIQRWGRAIGEAGRQPLDRDELLRLQRVVLGDARFVKLGFRLEGGFI
;
A
#
# COMPACT_ATOMS: atom_id res chain seq x y z
N ILE A 1 -16.98 2.18 -14.11
CA ILE A 1 -15.91 2.05 -15.13
C ILE A 1 -16.50 2.29 -16.50
N ASP A 2 -17.43 1.45 -16.96
CA ASP A 2 -18.01 1.54 -18.31
C ASP A 2 -18.76 2.85 -18.60
N ALA A 3 -19.55 3.35 -17.63
CA ALA A 3 -20.30 4.60 -17.77
C ALA A 3 -19.40 5.82 -18.11
N TYR A 4 -18.13 5.77 -17.72
CA TYR A 4 -17.12 6.80 -17.98
C TYR A 4 -16.04 6.33 -18.97
N LYS A 5 -16.20 5.16 -19.60
CA LYS A 5 -15.24 4.57 -20.54
C LYS A 5 -13.79 4.57 -20.04
N LEU A 6 -13.60 4.30 -18.74
CA LEU A 6 -12.28 4.41 -18.11
C LEU A 6 -11.33 3.33 -18.64
N ALA A 7 -10.15 3.75 -19.12
CA ALA A 7 -9.04 2.85 -19.42
C ALA A 7 -8.28 2.52 -18.12
N VAL A 8 -8.71 1.45 -17.45
CA VAL A 8 -8.19 0.97 -16.15
C VAL A 8 -8.08 -0.56 -16.18
N PRO A 9 -7.17 -1.16 -15.39
CA PRO A 9 -7.24 -2.60 -15.15
C PRO A 9 -8.57 -2.96 -14.48
N LEU A 10 -9.04 -4.19 -14.70
CA LEU A 10 -10.22 -4.68 -14.00
C LEU A 10 -9.92 -4.79 -12.50
N PRO A 11 -10.86 -4.35 -11.63
CA PRO A 11 -10.73 -4.56 -10.19
C PRO A 11 -10.54 -6.04 -9.85
N ARG A 12 -9.83 -6.32 -8.77
CA ARG A 12 -9.60 -7.69 -8.26
C ARG A 12 -10.91 -8.45 -8.03
N ILE A 13 -11.93 -7.75 -7.54
CA ILE A 13 -13.27 -8.29 -7.28
C ILE A 13 -14.26 -7.37 -7.97
N LEU A 14 -15.13 -7.95 -8.79
CA LEU A 14 -16.23 -7.25 -9.45
C LEU A 14 -17.47 -7.32 -8.57
N SER A 15 -18.14 -6.20 -8.37
CA SER A 15 -19.38 -6.15 -7.59
C SER A 15 -20.61 -6.06 -8.49
N ALA A 16 -21.65 -6.79 -8.12
CA ALA A 16 -22.97 -6.67 -8.73
C ALA A 16 -24.05 -6.75 -7.65
N THR A 17 -25.25 -6.27 -7.96
CA THR A 17 -26.44 -6.54 -7.15
C THR A 17 -27.34 -7.52 -7.86
N GLY A 18 -27.72 -8.61 -7.18
CA GLY A 18 -28.71 -9.57 -7.67
C GLY A 18 -30.10 -9.30 -7.10
N GLU A 19 -31.09 -10.07 -7.54
CA GLU A 19 -32.48 -9.99 -7.07
C GLU A 19 -32.70 -10.73 -5.73
N HIS A 20 -31.75 -11.59 -5.34
CA HIS A 20 -31.83 -12.38 -4.12
C HIS A 20 -31.29 -11.66 -2.89
N HIS A 21 -31.83 -12.01 -1.73
CA HIS A 21 -31.46 -11.44 -0.43
C HIS A 21 -30.28 -12.15 0.23
N ARG A 22 -29.31 -12.61 -0.56
CA ARG A 22 -28.08 -13.28 -0.10
C ARG A 22 -26.85 -12.68 -0.77
N ILE A 23 -25.80 -12.43 0.03
CA ILE A 23 -24.48 -12.05 -0.49
C ILE A 23 -23.73 -13.32 -0.88
N THR A 24 -23.11 -13.34 -2.06
CA THR A 24 -22.31 -14.45 -2.56
C THR A 24 -21.00 -13.94 -3.12
N GLU A 25 -19.89 -14.60 -2.78
CA GLU A 25 -18.56 -14.32 -3.30
C GLU A 25 -18.00 -15.57 -3.99
N ARG A 26 -17.72 -15.48 -5.29
CA ARG A 26 -17.25 -16.61 -6.10
C ARG A 26 -16.59 -16.12 -7.39
N ASP A 27 -15.50 -16.76 -7.82
CA ASP A 27 -14.87 -16.57 -9.13
C ASP A 27 -14.57 -15.09 -9.46
N GLY A 28 -14.09 -14.32 -8.46
CA GLY A 28 -13.78 -12.89 -8.62
C GLY A 28 -15.00 -11.96 -8.60
N TRP A 29 -16.19 -12.48 -8.27
CA TRP A 29 -17.41 -11.68 -8.12
C TRP A 29 -17.90 -11.62 -6.69
N ARG A 30 -18.44 -10.46 -6.31
CA ARG A 30 -19.22 -10.22 -5.10
C ARG A 30 -20.63 -9.78 -5.50
N ILE A 31 -21.58 -10.69 -5.40
CA ILE A 31 -22.99 -10.42 -5.69
C ILE A 31 -23.69 -10.05 -4.38
N MET A 32 -24.14 -8.81 -4.29
CA MET A 32 -24.82 -8.24 -3.13
C MET A 32 -26.34 -8.21 -3.35
N THR A 33 -27.09 -7.97 -2.27
CA THR A 33 -28.56 -7.91 -2.33
C THR A 33 -29.07 -6.56 -2.88
N PRO A 34 -30.34 -6.45 -3.32
CA PRO A 34 -30.89 -5.22 -3.91
C PRO A 34 -30.75 -3.96 -3.03
N ARG A 35 -30.83 -4.10 -1.70
CA ARG A 35 -30.65 -2.99 -0.75
C ARG A 35 -29.28 -2.30 -0.83
N HIS A 36 -28.29 -2.93 -1.43
CA HIS A 36 -26.95 -2.37 -1.61
C HIS A 36 -26.79 -1.64 -2.94
N ALA A 37 -27.82 -1.66 -3.81
CA ALA A 37 -27.74 -1.03 -5.12
C ALA A 37 -27.37 0.44 -4.97
N PRO A 38 -26.28 0.90 -5.62
CA PRO A 38 -25.95 2.31 -5.63
C PRO A 38 -27.07 3.08 -6.33
N GLN A 39 -27.31 4.30 -5.88
CA GLN A 39 -28.03 5.26 -6.72
C GLN A 39 -27.24 5.45 -8.02
N PRO A 40 -27.90 5.56 -9.19
CA PRO A 40 -27.23 5.69 -10.50
C PRO A 40 -26.66 7.10 -10.70
N THR A 41 -25.81 7.52 -9.78
CA THR A 41 -25.16 8.83 -9.72
C THR A 41 -23.69 8.65 -9.35
N LEU A 42 -22.85 9.63 -9.69
CA LEU A 42 -21.43 9.62 -9.31
C LEU A 42 -21.26 9.44 -7.79
N GLU A 43 -22.04 10.16 -7.00
CA GLU A 43 -22.06 10.06 -5.53
C GLU A 43 -22.44 8.66 -5.05
N GLY A 44 -23.49 8.07 -5.63
CA GLY A 44 -23.98 6.74 -5.27
C GLY A 44 -22.93 5.66 -5.53
N HIS A 45 -22.32 5.66 -6.72
CA HIS A 45 -21.28 4.69 -7.08
C HIS A 45 -19.97 4.88 -6.30
N LEU A 46 -19.51 6.12 -6.08
CA LEU A 46 -18.34 6.37 -5.24
C LEU A 46 -18.58 5.95 -3.78
N THR A 47 -19.77 6.25 -3.24
CA THR A 47 -20.14 5.83 -1.89
C THR A 47 -20.17 4.31 -1.77
N PHE A 48 -20.71 3.62 -2.78
CA PHE A 48 -20.72 2.17 -2.85
C PHE A 48 -19.29 1.59 -2.84
N ALA A 49 -18.41 2.10 -3.70
CA ALA A 49 -17.02 1.67 -3.76
C ALA A 49 -16.32 1.82 -2.40
N LEU A 50 -16.43 3.01 -1.79
CA LEU A 50 -15.83 3.32 -0.48
C LEU A 50 -16.40 2.53 0.69
N LYS A 51 -17.58 1.92 0.53
CA LYS A 51 -18.30 1.19 1.58
C LYS A 51 -18.18 -0.32 1.45
N TYR A 52 -18.09 -0.84 0.24
CA TYR A 52 -18.21 -2.28 -0.01
C TYR A 52 -17.07 -2.88 -0.84
N GLU A 53 -16.40 -2.08 -1.66
CA GLU A 53 -15.37 -2.58 -2.58
C GLU A 53 -13.96 -2.33 -2.05
N GLY A 54 -13.78 -1.27 -1.27
CA GLY A 54 -12.47 -0.76 -0.89
C GLY A 54 -11.93 0.23 -1.93
N LEU A 55 -10.74 0.74 -1.69
CA LEU A 55 -10.10 1.71 -2.58
C LEU A 55 -9.35 1.01 -3.70
N ASP A 56 -9.62 1.46 -4.93
CA ASP A 56 -8.76 1.26 -6.09
C ASP A 56 -8.30 2.63 -6.59
N LEU A 57 -7.05 2.99 -6.26
CA LEU A 57 -6.53 4.34 -6.55
C LEU A 57 -6.34 4.57 -8.05
N ALA A 58 -6.08 3.52 -8.85
CA ALA A 58 -5.95 3.65 -10.29
C ALA A 58 -7.32 3.98 -10.92
N VAL A 59 -8.37 3.26 -10.50
CA VAL A 59 -9.74 3.52 -10.94
C VAL A 59 -10.20 4.91 -10.50
N LEU A 60 -9.98 5.28 -9.23
CA LEU A 60 -10.36 6.58 -8.70
C LEU A 60 -9.62 7.73 -9.40
N LYS A 61 -8.31 7.60 -9.63
CA LYS A 61 -7.52 8.61 -10.35
C LYS A 61 -8.07 8.83 -11.76
N ARG A 62 -8.32 7.75 -12.51
CA ARG A 62 -8.85 7.85 -13.88
C ARG A 62 -10.26 8.41 -13.91
N LEU A 63 -11.10 8.03 -12.95
CA LEU A 63 -12.44 8.61 -12.78
C LEU A 63 -12.37 10.11 -12.50
N PHE A 64 -11.53 10.54 -11.57
CA PHE A 64 -11.41 11.96 -11.20
C PHE A 64 -10.89 12.84 -12.34
N LEU A 65 -9.97 12.31 -13.16
CA LEU A 65 -9.53 12.98 -14.37
C LEU A 65 -10.67 13.16 -15.39
N GLU A 66 -11.57 12.19 -15.48
CA GLU A 66 -12.71 12.23 -16.40
C GLU A 66 -13.84 13.15 -15.89
N THR A 67 -14.15 13.10 -14.58
CA THR A 67 -15.24 13.90 -14.01
C THR A 67 -14.88 15.37 -13.80
N GLY A 68 -13.58 15.67 -13.66
CA GLY A 68 -13.08 16.99 -13.30
C GLY A 68 -13.48 17.46 -11.89
N PRO A 69 -13.09 18.69 -11.51
CA PRO A 69 -13.28 19.21 -10.15
C PRO A 69 -14.73 19.55 -9.84
N ALA A 70 -15.46 20.15 -10.78
CA ALA A 70 -16.81 20.69 -10.55
C ALA A 70 -17.81 19.63 -10.07
N ALA A 71 -17.73 18.41 -10.60
CA ALA A 71 -18.60 17.30 -10.17
C ALA A 71 -18.34 16.89 -8.71
N ILE A 72 -17.07 16.88 -8.29
CA ILE A 72 -16.68 16.54 -6.92
C ILE A 72 -17.05 17.67 -5.96
N GLU A 73 -16.85 18.93 -6.35
CA GLU A 73 -17.27 20.07 -5.54
C GLU A 73 -18.79 20.09 -5.31
N ALA A 74 -19.58 19.84 -6.36
CA ALA A 74 -21.04 19.76 -6.24
C ALA A 74 -21.48 18.65 -5.27
N LEU A 75 -20.83 17.48 -5.33
CA LEU A 75 -21.06 16.37 -4.40
C LEU A 75 -20.77 16.79 -2.95
N VAL A 76 -19.62 17.43 -2.70
CA VAL A 76 -19.23 17.85 -1.35
C VAL A 76 -20.16 18.94 -0.81
N ARG A 77 -20.54 19.92 -1.63
CA ARG A 77 -21.47 20.99 -1.22
C ARG A 77 -22.86 20.42 -0.87
N LYS A 78 -23.30 19.34 -1.53
CA LYS A 78 -24.57 18.66 -1.23
C LYS A 78 -24.55 17.91 0.10
N SER A 79 -23.40 17.36 0.51
CA SER A 79 -23.24 16.60 1.76
C SER A 79 -21.97 16.99 2.53
N PRO A 80 -21.86 18.23 3.03
CA PRO A 80 -20.60 18.78 3.56
C PRO A 80 -20.12 18.08 4.84
N THR A 81 -21.04 17.48 5.60
CA THR A 81 -20.72 16.71 6.83
C THR A 81 -20.64 15.20 6.58
N GLY A 82 -20.97 14.74 5.37
CA GLY A 82 -20.97 13.33 5.00
C GLY A 82 -19.58 12.72 5.04
N SER A 83 -19.43 11.54 5.66
CA SER A 83 -18.14 10.86 5.74
C SER A 83 -17.60 10.46 4.36
N TYR A 84 -18.48 9.99 3.47
CA TYR A 84 -18.10 9.59 2.11
C TYR A 84 -17.73 10.81 1.25
N ALA A 85 -18.53 11.87 1.28
CA ALA A 85 -18.22 13.12 0.57
C ALA A 85 -16.85 13.69 0.96
N ARG A 86 -16.54 13.74 2.26
CA ARG A 86 -15.24 14.23 2.75
C ARG A 86 -14.07 13.29 2.41
N ARG A 87 -14.28 11.96 2.38
CA ARG A 87 -13.27 11.00 1.88
C ARG A 87 -13.02 11.16 0.38
N ILE A 88 -14.08 11.30 -0.42
CA ILE A 88 -13.98 11.54 -1.87
C ILE A 88 -13.23 12.84 -2.15
N TRP A 89 -13.57 13.91 -1.42
CA TRP A 89 -12.88 15.19 -1.50
C TRP A 89 -11.38 15.06 -1.24
N PHE A 90 -11.01 14.44 -0.12
CA PHE A 90 -9.60 14.18 0.21
C PHE A 90 -8.90 13.40 -0.90
N LEU A 91 -9.50 12.28 -1.34
CA LEU A 91 -8.91 11.42 -2.37
C LEU A 91 -8.72 12.15 -3.70
N TYR A 92 -9.65 13.04 -4.08
CA TYR A 92 -9.50 13.86 -5.28
C TYR A 92 -8.30 14.79 -5.18
N GLU A 93 -8.22 15.62 -4.13
CA GLU A 93 -7.12 16.57 -3.97
C GLU A 93 -5.78 15.84 -3.82
N TRP A 94 -5.75 14.73 -3.07
CA TRP A 94 -4.56 13.93 -2.82
C TRP A 94 -4.05 13.23 -4.09
N LEU A 95 -4.92 12.61 -4.88
CA LEU A 95 -4.52 11.93 -6.13
C LEU A 95 -4.15 12.91 -7.23
N ASN A 96 -4.76 14.09 -7.29
CA ASN A 96 -4.56 15.06 -8.36
C ASN A 96 -3.57 16.18 -8.03
N GLY A 97 -3.16 16.32 -6.77
CA GLY A 97 -2.36 17.46 -6.33
C GLY A 97 -3.06 18.81 -6.56
N THR A 98 -4.38 18.81 -6.75
CA THR A 98 -5.17 20.00 -7.12
C THR A 98 -6.19 20.28 -6.04
N ARG A 99 -6.13 21.49 -5.47
CA ARG A 99 -7.07 21.95 -4.44
C ARG A 99 -8.40 22.35 -5.09
N LEU A 100 -9.51 21.85 -4.55
CA LEU A 100 -10.86 22.21 -4.98
C LEU A 100 -11.30 23.53 -4.36
N ASP A 101 -12.24 24.23 -5.02
CA ASP A 101 -12.84 25.47 -4.52
C ASP A 101 -13.91 25.18 -3.45
N LEU A 102 -13.45 24.67 -2.31
CA LEU A 102 -14.27 24.30 -1.16
C LEU A 102 -13.68 24.92 0.12
N PRO A 103 -14.54 25.51 0.97
CA PRO A 103 -14.11 25.90 2.31
C PRO A 103 -13.80 24.66 3.15
N ASP A 104 -12.93 24.81 4.14
CA ASP A 104 -12.59 23.72 5.06
C ASP A 104 -13.85 23.19 5.78
N ALA A 105 -13.91 21.87 5.99
CA ALA A 105 -15.02 21.23 6.69
C ALA A 105 -15.09 21.71 8.14
N THR A 106 -16.24 22.28 8.52
CA THR A 106 -16.47 22.81 9.87
C THR A 106 -17.03 21.79 10.85
N ALA A 107 -17.60 20.68 10.37
CA ALA A 107 -18.29 19.69 11.20
C ALA A 107 -18.06 18.23 10.74
N GLY A 108 -18.52 17.29 11.59
CA GLY A 108 -18.39 15.84 11.40
C GLY A 108 -17.19 15.22 12.12
N ARG A 109 -17.26 13.93 12.46
CA ARG A 109 -16.14 13.22 13.11
C ARG A 109 -14.97 13.00 12.14
N TYR A 110 -13.76 12.84 12.67
CA TYR A 110 -12.65 12.35 11.85
C TYR A 110 -12.91 10.90 11.45
N VAL A 111 -12.73 10.59 10.17
CA VAL A 111 -12.93 9.23 9.62
C VAL A 111 -11.70 8.79 8.84
N PRO A 112 -11.30 7.50 8.90
CA PRO A 112 -10.19 7.00 8.11
C PRO A 112 -10.52 7.01 6.61
N VAL A 113 -9.50 7.20 5.77
CA VAL A 113 -9.63 7.20 4.30
C VAL A 113 -9.79 5.79 3.76
N VAL A 114 -8.88 4.89 4.16
CA VAL A 114 -8.93 3.44 3.95
C VAL A 114 -9.80 2.82 5.03
N ASP A 115 -10.72 1.92 4.67
CA ASP A 115 -11.47 1.13 5.65
C ASP A 115 -10.60 -0.06 6.13
N PRO A 116 -10.18 -0.10 7.41
CA PRO A 116 -9.36 -1.18 7.93
C PRO A 116 -10.05 -2.55 7.92
N GLY A 117 -11.37 -2.61 7.75
CA GLY A 117 -12.11 -3.88 7.58
C GLY A 117 -12.01 -4.46 6.16
N LEU A 118 -11.70 -3.63 5.16
CA LEU A 118 -11.57 -4.07 3.77
C LEU A 118 -10.12 -4.16 3.31
N GLN A 119 -9.26 -3.28 3.83
CA GLN A 119 -7.87 -3.15 3.38
C GLN A 119 -6.94 -2.85 4.57
N TRP A 120 -5.68 -3.26 4.45
CA TRP A 120 -4.66 -2.91 5.43
C TRP A 120 -4.34 -1.42 5.33
N ALA A 121 -4.39 -0.75 6.48
CA ALA A 121 -4.10 0.67 6.62
C ALA A 121 -2.75 0.89 7.30
N ALA A 122 -2.13 2.04 7.05
CA ALA A 122 -0.92 2.46 7.75
C ALA A 122 -1.24 3.40 8.93
N GLN A 123 -0.19 3.96 9.51
CA GLN A 123 -0.30 4.93 10.60
C GLN A 123 -1.12 6.14 10.16
N GLU A 124 -2.10 6.51 10.99
CA GLU A 124 -3.01 7.62 10.71
C GLU A 124 -2.32 8.99 10.85
N LYS A 125 -2.51 9.85 9.85
CA LYS A 125 -2.17 11.28 9.88
C LYS A 125 -3.45 12.11 9.73
N THR A 126 -3.64 13.09 10.60
CA THR A 126 -4.84 13.94 10.56
C THR A 126 -4.77 14.90 9.37
N ALA A 127 -5.83 14.97 8.56
CA ALA A 127 -6.01 15.95 7.49
C ALA A 127 -7.19 16.89 7.84
N PRO A 128 -6.94 18.03 8.51
CA PRO A 128 -7.98 18.84 9.15
C PRO A 128 -8.99 19.46 8.17
N ARG A 129 -8.54 19.92 7.00
CA ARG A 129 -9.37 20.55 5.95
C ARG A 129 -10.60 19.72 5.60
N TYR A 130 -10.45 18.40 5.56
CA TYR A 130 -11.52 17.47 5.21
C TYR A 130 -12.13 16.80 6.44
N ARG A 131 -11.48 16.96 7.60
CA ARG A 131 -11.75 16.19 8.83
C ARG A 131 -11.72 14.68 8.56
N VAL A 132 -10.64 14.21 7.94
CA VAL A 132 -10.34 12.78 7.71
C VAL A 132 -8.99 12.41 8.32
N LYS A 133 -8.77 11.11 8.52
CA LYS A 133 -7.48 10.55 8.89
C LYS A 133 -6.90 9.85 7.67
N ASP A 134 -5.83 10.41 7.14
CA ASP A 134 -5.03 9.78 6.10
C ASP A 134 -4.30 8.58 6.69
N ASN A 135 -4.79 7.39 6.38
CA ASN A 135 -4.22 6.11 6.77
C ASN A 135 -3.77 5.31 5.53
N LEU A 136 -3.48 6.01 4.43
CA LEU A 136 -2.93 5.42 3.22
C LEU A 136 -1.49 4.92 3.48
N PRO A 137 -1.12 3.73 3.01
CA PRO A 137 0.21 3.14 3.23
C PRO A 137 1.33 3.72 2.34
N GLY A 138 1.16 4.94 1.85
CA GLY A 138 2.16 5.56 0.98
C GLY A 138 1.80 6.98 0.55
N THR A 139 2.32 7.38 -0.59
CA THR A 139 2.14 8.71 -1.20
C THR A 139 1.37 8.60 -2.52
N PRO A 140 0.93 9.72 -3.13
CA PRO A 140 0.30 9.67 -4.45
C PRO A 140 1.15 8.99 -5.52
N ASP A 141 2.48 9.05 -5.40
CA ASP A 141 3.42 8.44 -6.33
C ASP A 141 3.53 6.92 -6.15
N PHE A 142 3.36 6.43 -4.91
CA PHE A 142 3.38 5.01 -4.59
C PHE A 142 2.61 4.71 -3.30
N CYS A 143 1.45 4.06 -3.44
CA CYS A 143 0.59 3.69 -2.32
C CYS A 143 0.12 2.23 -2.46
N PRO A 144 0.84 1.27 -1.85
CA PRO A 144 0.53 -0.15 -1.99
C PRO A 144 -0.70 -0.51 -1.14
N LEU A 145 -1.86 -0.65 -1.78
CA LEU A 145 -3.08 -1.12 -1.11
C LEU A 145 -3.14 -2.65 -1.11
N VAL A 146 -3.41 -3.21 0.06
CA VAL A 146 -3.57 -4.66 0.24
C VAL A 146 -4.96 -4.94 0.81
N PHE A 147 -5.75 -5.72 0.08
CA PHE A 147 -7.04 -6.20 0.56
C PHE A 147 -6.87 -7.17 1.72
N ARG A 148 -7.74 -7.03 2.73
CA ARG A 148 -7.86 -8.04 3.77
C ARG A 148 -8.45 -9.31 3.18
N THR A 149 -7.88 -10.43 3.58
CA THR A 149 -8.36 -11.77 3.22
C THR A 149 -8.22 -12.65 4.44
N GLU A 150 -9.06 -13.67 4.54
CA GLU A 150 -9.00 -14.64 5.64
C GLU A 150 -7.61 -15.29 5.74
N VAL A 151 -6.98 -15.59 4.59
CA VAL A 151 -5.62 -16.14 4.53
C VAL A 151 -4.61 -15.20 5.20
N LEU A 152 -4.65 -13.89 4.88
CA LEU A 152 -3.74 -12.91 5.47
C LEU A 152 -4.00 -12.68 6.96
N ASP A 153 -5.27 -12.70 7.38
CA ASP A 153 -5.64 -12.59 8.78
C ASP A 153 -5.15 -13.81 9.58
N GLN A 154 -5.27 -15.03 9.02
CA GLN A 154 -4.72 -16.25 9.63
C GLN A 154 -3.19 -16.16 9.78
N PHE A 155 -2.47 -15.74 8.73
CA PHE A 155 -1.00 -15.57 8.81
C PHE A 155 -0.59 -14.52 9.84
N THR A 156 -1.32 -13.42 9.92
CA THR A 156 -1.05 -12.36 10.91
C THR A 156 -1.34 -12.86 12.33
N GLY A 157 -2.40 -13.66 12.50
CA GLY A 157 -2.75 -14.31 13.76
C GLY A 157 -1.71 -15.31 14.28
N LEU A 158 -0.81 -15.83 13.43
CA LEU A 158 0.30 -16.69 13.87
C LEU A 158 1.28 -15.98 14.80
N ASP A 159 1.35 -14.66 14.75
CA ASP A 159 2.24 -13.82 15.57
C ASP A 159 3.67 -14.37 15.62
N LEU A 160 4.21 -14.61 14.42
CA LEU A 160 5.56 -15.16 14.25
C LEU A 160 6.64 -14.32 14.96
N PRO A 161 6.55 -12.97 15.02
CA PRO A 161 7.51 -12.17 15.78
C PRO A 161 7.53 -12.54 17.27
N ARG A 162 6.38 -12.63 17.93
CA ARG A 162 6.33 -13.02 19.35
C ARG A 162 6.81 -14.45 19.54
N ARG A 163 6.37 -15.39 18.70
CA ARG A 163 6.84 -16.79 18.77
C ARG A 163 8.36 -16.90 18.61
N ALA A 164 8.95 -16.11 17.71
CA ALA A 164 10.39 -16.07 17.55
C ALA A 164 11.08 -15.50 18.80
N GLN A 165 10.53 -14.43 19.40
CA GLN A 165 11.01 -13.87 20.67
C GLN A 165 10.97 -14.90 21.80
N ASP A 166 9.86 -15.64 21.92
CA ASP A 166 9.69 -16.69 22.93
C ASP A 166 10.74 -17.81 22.79
N ILE A 167 11.04 -18.22 21.56
CA ILE A 167 12.07 -19.25 21.28
C ILE A 167 13.46 -18.77 21.70
N ILE A 168 13.81 -17.51 21.41
CA ILE A 168 15.16 -16.99 21.68
C ILE A 168 15.36 -16.51 23.11
N ALA A 169 14.28 -16.32 23.90
CA ALA A 169 14.34 -15.77 25.25
C ALA A 169 15.26 -16.56 26.19
N GLY A 170 15.35 -17.89 26.01
CA GLY A 170 16.22 -18.76 26.81
C GLY A 170 17.63 -18.97 26.25
N VAL A 171 17.98 -18.33 25.13
CA VAL A 171 19.24 -18.57 24.42
C VAL A 171 20.29 -17.54 24.83
N SER A 172 21.53 -17.97 25.08
CA SER A 172 22.62 -17.05 25.41
C SER A 172 22.90 -16.08 24.26
N ARG A 173 23.27 -14.84 24.60
CA ARG A 173 23.56 -13.78 23.60
C ARG A 173 24.66 -14.19 22.62
N ASP A 174 25.70 -14.88 23.09
CA ASP A 174 26.79 -15.37 22.25
C ASP A 174 26.32 -16.41 21.23
N LEU A 175 25.51 -17.38 21.66
CA LEU A 175 24.96 -18.39 20.77
C LEU A 175 24.03 -17.74 19.74
N LEU A 176 23.16 -16.82 20.17
CA LEU A 176 22.30 -16.05 19.27
C LEU A 176 23.09 -15.26 18.22
N ALA A 177 24.17 -14.57 18.62
CA ALA A 177 25.00 -13.80 17.71
C ALA A 177 25.66 -14.69 16.65
N ARG A 178 26.20 -15.85 17.05
CA ARG A 178 26.80 -16.82 16.13
C ARG A 178 25.77 -17.44 15.18
N THR A 179 24.61 -17.82 15.69
CA THR A 179 23.51 -18.36 14.88
C THR A 179 22.99 -17.33 13.88
N ALA A 180 22.80 -16.07 14.30
CA ALA A 180 22.37 -15.00 13.41
C ALA A 180 23.38 -14.76 12.27
N ALA A 181 24.68 -14.72 12.57
CA ALA A 181 25.73 -14.58 11.57
C ALA A 181 25.74 -15.76 10.57
N PHE A 182 25.56 -16.99 11.06
CA PHE A 182 25.46 -18.18 10.22
C PHE A 182 24.22 -18.17 9.32
N LEU A 183 23.05 -17.82 9.86
CA LEU A 183 21.81 -17.73 9.11
C LEU A 183 21.88 -16.64 8.04
N LEU A 184 22.43 -15.46 8.36
CA LEU A 184 22.64 -14.38 7.39
C LEU A 184 23.59 -14.81 6.27
N LEU A 185 24.67 -15.53 6.57
CA LEU A 185 25.59 -16.04 5.55
C LEU A 185 24.90 -17.05 4.61
N LYS A 186 24.07 -17.95 5.17
CA LYS A 186 23.30 -18.93 4.40
C LYS A 186 22.24 -18.26 3.52
N ASP A 187 21.55 -17.26 4.06
CA ASP A 187 20.58 -16.44 3.33
C ASP A 187 21.26 -15.72 2.16
N SER A 188 22.39 -15.05 2.42
CA SER A 188 23.21 -14.37 1.41
C SER A 188 23.59 -15.30 0.25
N ARG A 189 24.08 -16.51 0.55
CA ARG A 189 24.40 -17.52 -0.48
C ARG A 189 23.19 -17.93 -1.31
N SER A 190 22.04 -18.05 -0.66
CA SER A 190 20.79 -18.44 -1.32
C SER A 190 20.30 -17.32 -2.25
N SER A 191 20.40 -16.06 -1.83
CA SER A 191 20.06 -14.90 -2.66
C SER A 191 20.88 -14.85 -3.95
N TYR A 192 22.20 -15.06 -3.87
CA TYR A 192 23.05 -15.12 -5.07
C TYR A 192 22.72 -16.32 -5.96
N ALA A 193 22.40 -17.47 -5.37
CA ALA A 193 22.03 -18.66 -6.13
C ALA A 193 20.71 -18.48 -6.92
N ILE A 194 19.76 -17.67 -6.41
CA ILE A 194 18.54 -17.30 -7.15
C ILE A 194 18.88 -16.54 -8.44
N GLU A 195 19.86 -15.64 -8.37
CA GLU A 195 20.37 -14.87 -9.51
C GLU A 195 21.35 -15.67 -10.39
N GLY A 196 21.60 -16.95 -10.06
CA GLY A 196 22.58 -17.80 -10.76
C GLY A 196 24.04 -17.37 -10.56
N GLU A 197 24.32 -16.53 -9.57
CA GLU A 197 25.66 -16.03 -9.28
C GLU A 197 26.43 -16.92 -8.30
N LEU A 198 27.74 -17.05 -8.53
CA LEU A 198 28.70 -17.68 -7.61
C LEU A 198 29.76 -16.65 -7.19
N PRO A 199 29.39 -15.63 -6.40
CA PRO A 199 30.32 -14.58 -6.02
C PRO A 199 31.41 -15.09 -5.06
N PRO A 200 32.58 -14.43 -5.04
CA PRO A 200 33.61 -14.76 -4.08
C PRO A 200 33.15 -14.51 -2.63
N GLN A 201 33.74 -15.25 -1.69
CA GLN A 201 33.29 -15.33 -0.29
C GLN A 201 33.26 -13.97 0.42
N ASP A 202 34.17 -13.07 0.06
CA ASP A 202 34.26 -11.71 0.58
C ASP A 202 33.01 -10.88 0.22
N ARG A 203 32.48 -11.02 -1.01
CA ARG A 203 31.26 -10.33 -1.44
C ARG A 203 30.04 -10.85 -0.68
N ILE A 204 29.96 -12.16 -0.44
CA ILE A 204 28.89 -12.78 0.36
C ILE A 204 28.93 -12.25 1.80
N GLN A 205 30.12 -12.13 2.41
CA GLN A 205 30.27 -11.57 3.75
C GLN A 205 29.88 -10.09 3.83
N ARG A 206 30.28 -9.28 2.82
CA ARG A 206 29.89 -7.87 2.73
C ARG A 206 28.38 -7.69 2.56
N TRP A 207 27.73 -8.54 1.77
CA TRP A 207 26.28 -8.60 1.68
C TRP A 207 25.63 -8.92 3.04
N GLY A 208 26.11 -9.97 3.73
CA GLY A 208 25.60 -10.32 5.06
C GLY A 208 25.72 -9.18 6.08
N ARG A 209 26.82 -8.40 6.01
CA ARG A 209 26.99 -7.18 6.82
C ARG A 209 25.95 -6.11 6.47
N ALA A 210 25.75 -5.84 5.18
CA ALA A 210 24.78 -4.84 4.71
C ALA A 210 23.35 -5.20 5.17
N ILE A 211 22.96 -6.47 5.07
CA ILE A 211 21.66 -6.96 5.58
C ILE A 211 21.57 -6.83 7.11
N GLY A 212 22.64 -7.11 7.84
CA GLY A 212 22.69 -6.92 9.30
C GLY A 212 22.53 -5.47 9.77
N GLU A 213 22.68 -4.50 8.86
CA GLU A 213 22.45 -3.07 9.08
C GLU A 213 21.03 -2.62 8.69
N ALA A 214 20.19 -3.51 8.15
CA ALA A 214 18.83 -3.19 7.72
C ALA A 214 17.99 -2.56 8.85
N GLY A 215 17.23 -1.52 8.50
CA GLY A 215 16.36 -0.80 9.44
C GLY A 215 17.07 0.12 10.42
N ARG A 216 18.41 0.23 10.39
CA ARG A 216 19.17 1.16 11.26
C ARG A 216 19.19 2.59 10.76
N GLN A 217 19.10 2.78 9.45
CA GLN A 217 19.07 4.09 8.80
C GLN A 217 17.82 4.19 7.92
N PRO A 218 17.21 5.38 7.78
CA PRO A 218 16.23 5.62 6.73
C PRO A 218 16.79 5.28 5.36
N LEU A 219 15.96 4.67 4.50
CA LEU A 219 16.39 4.35 3.15
C LEU A 219 16.30 5.61 2.27
N ASP A 220 17.44 6.27 2.07
CA ASP A 220 17.60 7.40 1.16
C ASP A 220 18.68 7.13 0.10
N ARG A 221 18.93 8.12 -0.75
CA ARG A 221 19.93 8.02 -1.83
C ARG A 221 21.34 7.76 -1.29
N ASP A 222 21.70 8.40 -0.18
CA ASP A 222 23.04 8.30 0.38
C ASP A 222 23.24 6.95 1.06
N GLU A 223 22.21 6.43 1.73
CA GLU A 223 22.20 5.09 2.31
C GLU A 223 22.27 4.02 1.22
N LEU A 224 21.52 4.15 0.12
CA LEU A 224 21.64 3.23 -1.02
C LEU A 224 23.04 3.23 -1.63
N LEU A 225 23.66 4.41 -1.77
CA LEU A 225 25.05 4.55 -2.22
C LEU A 225 26.03 3.90 -1.25
N ARG A 226 25.83 4.07 0.06
CA ARG A 226 26.66 3.46 1.11
C ARG A 226 26.55 1.94 1.07
N LEU A 227 25.33 1.39 0.99
CA LEU A 227 25.09 -0.05 0.88
C LEU A 227 25.72 -0.63 -0.39
N GLN A 228 25.65 0.06 -1.54
CA GLN A 228 26.35 -0.36 -2.75
C GLN A 228 27.87 -0.44 -2.53
N ARG A 229 28.48 0.56 -1.88
CA ARG A 229 29.92 0.53 -1.54
C ARG A 229 30.26 -0.65 -0.64
N VAL A 230 29.42 -0.95 0.35
CA VAL A 230 29.61 -2.11 1.23
C VAL A 230 29.60 -3.39 0.39
N VAL A 231 28.58 -3.63 -0.43
CA VAL A 231 28.46 -4.89 -1.18
C VAL A 231 29.56 -5.04 -2.23
N LEU A 232 29.76 -4.02 -3.07
CA LEU A 232 30.69 -4.07 -4.21
C LEU A 232 32.16 -4.02 -3.75
N GLY A 233 32.45 -3.37 -2.62
CA GLY A 233 33.82 -3.18 -2.13
C GLY A 233 34.58 -2.20 -3.03
N ASP A 234 35.56 -2.71 -3.76
CA ASP A 234 36.34 -1.90 -4.70
C ASP A 234 35.53 -1.55 -5.95
N ALA A 235 35.07 -0.30 -6.01
CA ALA A 235 34.26 0.24 -7.08
C ALA A 235 35.06 0.98 -8.16
N ARG A 236 36.39 0.79 -8.26
CA ARG A 236 37.25 1.48 -9.25
C ARG A 236 36.77 1.33 -10.70
N PHE A 237 36.10 0.23 -11.03
CA PHE A 237 35.57 -0.05 -12.37
C PHE A 237 34.04 -0.03 -12.44
N VAL A 238 33.35 0.44 -11.38
CA VAL A 238 31.89 0.45 -11.30
C VAL A 238 31.41 1.83 -10.90
N LYS A 239 30.53 2.42 -11.71
CA LYS A 239 29.88 3.69 -11.38
C LYS A 239 28.80 3.44 -10.33
N LEU A 240 29.03 3.91 -9.11
CA LEU A 240 28.06 3.82 -8.02
C LEU A 240 26.88 4.78 -8.23
N GLY A 241 25.72 4.39 -7.69
CA GLY A 241 24.51 5.20 -7.68
C GLY A 241 23.40 4.63 -8.54
N PHE A 242 22.44 5.49 -8.89
CA PHE A 242 21.36 5.13 -9.79
C PHE A 242 21.87 5.07 -11.22
N ARG A 243 21.41 4.07 -11.97
CA ARG A 243 21.74 3.92 -13.38
C ARG A 243 21.18 5.11 -14.16
N LEU A 244 21.97 5.64 -15.09
CA LEU A 244 21.58 6.69 -16.03
C LEU A 244 21.44 6.15 -17.46
N GLU A 245 21.92 4.93 -17.71
CA GLU A 245 21.94 4.25 -18.99
C GLU A 245 21.39 2.82 -18.80
N GLY A 246 20.77 2.27 -19.85
CA GLY A 246 20.24 0.90 -19.83
C GLY A 246 21.35 -0.14 -19.98
N GLY A 247 21.27 -1.22 -19.22
CA GLY A 247 22.18 -2.36 -19.28
C GLY A 247 21.83 -3.40 -18.21
N PHE A 248 21.95 -4.69 -18.54
CA PHE A 248 21.87 -5.78 -17.57
C PHE A 248 23.25 -6.02 -16.94
N ILE A 249 23.26 -6.58 -15.73
CA ILE A 249 24.48 -7.15 -15.12
C ILE A 249 24.83 -8.41 -15.91
#